data_AF-A0A7V5GSD2-F1
#
_entry.id   AF-A0A7V5GSD2-F1
#
_cell.length_a   1.000
_cell.length_b   1.000
_cell.length_c   1.000
_cell.angle_alpha   90.00
_cell.angle_beta   90.00
_cell.angle_gamma   90.00
#
_symmetry.space_group_name_H-M   'P 1'
#
loop_
_entity.id
_entity.type
_entity.pdbx_description
1 polymer ?
#
loop_
_entity_poly.entity_id
_entity_poly.type
_entity_poly.pdbx_seq_one_letter_code
_entity_poly.pdbx_strand_id
1 'polypeptide(L)'
;MRTFKNLTLGQTGFLLVPFKANQLMSHVLSELNQEQIETASSYLKEFLFKNIDIDTLRKDLDLDYEKGGAGWNKRRAESFSQRIQKIMYVSTSILKSSTTKATEELSRYLIDLFKLKLDAKTKKRFDSFLKLRIISKIDRAELQKGLDAPKILGGVGFYKSTAEKISREVEIIMLTKYSMY
;
A
#
# COMPACT_ATOMS: atom_id res chain seq x y z
N MET A 1 33.78 12.46 14.84
CA MET A 1 32.90 12.25 16.02
C MET A 1 33.78 12.09 17.27
N ARG A 2 33.64 12.96 18.28
CA ARG A 2 34.48 13.01 19.50
C ARG A 2 33.71 12.61 20.78
N THR A 3 32.61 11.86 20.67
CA THR A 3 31.60 11.78 21.74
C THR A 3 31.65 10.52 22.62
N PHE A 4 32.61 9.62 22.44
CA PHE A 4 32.63 8.33 23.17
C PHE A 4 33.88 8.10 24.03
N LYS A 5 34.68 9.13 24.29
CA LYS A 5 36.01 8.96 24.89
C LYS A 5 36.00 8.55 26.37
N ASN A 6 34.87 8.63 27.08
CA ASN A 6 34.77 8.46 28.54
C ASN A 6 33.68 7.48 29.04
N LEU A 7 33.13 6.59 28.22
CA LEU A 7 32.15 5.58 28.67
C LEU A 7 32.81 4.20 28.76
N THR A 8 32.59 3.49 29.87
CA THR A 8 33.08 2.10 30.02
C THR A 8 32.41 1.18 28.98
N LEU A 9 33.14 0.15 28.51
CA LEU A 9 32.67 -0.79 27.47
C LEU A 9 31.25 -1.34 27.71
N GLY A 10 30.86 -1.56 28.98
CA GLY A 10 29.51 -2.00 29.36
C GLY A 10 28.42 -0.94 29.19
N GLN A 11 28.70 0.34 29.49
CA GLN A 11 27.75 1.44 29.35
C GLN A 11 27.54 1.83 27.88
N THR A 12 28.58 1.74 27.06
CA THR A 12 28.49 1.92 25.60
C THR A 12 27.70 0.80 24.94
N GLY A 13 27.78 -0.43 25.47
CA GLY A 13 26.99 -1.57 25.01
C GLY A 13 25.49 -1.35 25.14
N PHE A 14 25.01 -0.91 26.32
CA PHE A 14 23.58 -0.74 26.59
C PHE A 14 22.93 0.38 25.75
N LEU A 15 23.64 1.48 25.51
CA LEU A 15 23.17 2.59 24.67
C LEU A 15 23.13 2.25 23.18
N LEU A 16 24.00 1.34 22.73
CA LEU A 16 24.07 0.94 21.32
C LEU A 16 23.14 -0.21 20.96
N VAL A 17 22.58 -0.94 21.93
CA VAL A 17 21.67 -2.07 21.66
C VAL A 17 20.43 -1.64 20.87
N PRO A 18 19.69 -0.56 21.22
CA PRO A 18 18.55 -0.11 20.42
C PRO A 18 18.95 0.31 19.00
N PHE A 19 20.09 0.99 18.87
CA PHE A 19 20.62 1.39 17.55
C PHE A 19 20.98 0.16 16.70
N LYS A 20 21.69 -0.82 17.25
CA LYS A 20 22.05 -2.07 16.57
C LYS A 20 20.81 -2.88 16.19
N ALA A 21 19.81 -2.96 17.08
CA ALA A 21 18.54 -3.62 16.80
C ALA A 21 17.84 -2.94 15.61
N ASN A 22 17.77 -1.60 15.59
CA ASN A 22 17.19 -0.86 14.46
C ASN A 22 17.98 -1.03 13.16
N GLN A 23 19.32 -1.03 13.22
CA GLN A 23 20.16 -1.26 12.04
C GLN A 23 20.00 -2.68 11.48
N LEU A 24 19.98 -3.70 12.33
CA LEU A 24 19.73 -5.08 11.91
C LEU A 24 18.31 -5.26 11.37
N MET A 25 17.30 -4.68 12.02
CA MET A 25 15.93 -4.71 11.52
C MET A 25 15.82 -4.01 10.17
N SER A 26 16.43 -2.84 10.01
CA SER A 26 16.46 -2.14 8.73
C SER A 26 17.20 -2.94 7.67
N HIS A 27 18.32 -3.60 8.01
CA HIS A 27 19.09 -4.39 7.07
C HIS A 27 18.35 -5.67 6.63
N VAL A 28 17.69 -6.35 7.57
CA VAL A 28 16.95 -7.58 7.31
C VAL A 28 15.61 -7.30 6.62
N LEU A 29 14.92 -6.20 6.96
CA LEU A 29 13.63 -5.85 6.38
C LEU A 29 13.75 -5.05 5.07
N SER A 30 14.82 -4.26 4.90
CA SER A 30 15.07 -3.49 3.68
C SER A 30 15.83 -4.37 2.69
N GLU A 31 15.09 -5.23 2.00
CA GLU A 31 15.62 -6.03 0.89
C GLU A 31 15.98 -5.18 -0.34
N LEU A 32 15.75 -3.87 -0.28
CA LEU A 32 16.16 -2.87 -1.27
C LEU A 32 16.96 -1.78 -0.56
N ASN A 33 18.02 -1.30 -1.19
CA ASN A 33 18.71 -0.11 -0.73
C ASN A 33 17.96 1.17 -1.20
N GLN A 34 18.37 2.33 -0.69
CA GLN A 34 17.73 3.61 -0.98
C GLN A 34 17.76 3.95 -2.49
N GLU A 35 18.89 3.70 -3.16
CA GLU A 35 19.04 3.96 -4.60
C GLU A 35 18.07 3.13 -5.43
N GLN A 36 17.90 1.85 -5.09
CA GLN A 36 16.94 0.96 -5.75
C GLN A 36 15.49 1.43 -5.58
N ILE A 37 15.16 2.03 -4.43
CA ILE A 37 13.83 2.61 -4.17
C ILE A 37 13.63 3.89 -5.00
N GLU A 38 14.64 4.74 -5.10
CA GLU A 38 14.60 5.98 -5.88
C GLU A 38 14.46 5.70 -7.38
N THR A 39 15.25 4.77 -7.91
CA THR A 39 15.16 4.33 -9.31
C THR A 39 13.79 3.73 -9.61
N ALA A 40 13.30 2.82 -8.76
CA ALA A 40 11.96 2.24 -8.90
C ALA A 40 10.85 3.30 -8.84
N SER A 41 11.01 4.32 -7.99
CA SER A 41 10.07 5.43 -7.88
C SER A 41 10.05 6.29 -9.15
N SER A 42 11.19 6.49 -9.80
CA SER A 42 11.27 7.18 -11.08
C SER A 42 10.53 6.42 -12.18
N TYR A 43 10.74 5.10 -12.29
CA TYR A 43 9.97 4.28 -13.23
C TYR A 43 8.48 4.27 -12.95
N LEU A 44 8.08 4.21 -11.67
CA LEU A 44 6.68 4.31 -11.31
C LEU A 44 6.08 5.66 -11.72
N LYS A 45 6.82 6.77 -11.60
CA LYS A 45 6.37 8.08 -12.09
C LYS A 45 6.15 8.07 -13.60
N GLU A 46 7.11 7.58 -14.37
CA GLU A 46 6.99 7.45 -15.83
C GLU A 46 5.75 6.62 -16.21
N PHE A 47 5.50 5.52 -15.50
CA PHE A 47 4.31 4.71 -15.69
C PHE A 47 3.02 5.46 -15.34
N LEU A 48 2.99 6.19 -14.23
CA LEU A 48 1.82 6.99 -13.83
C LEU A 48 1.53 8.12 -14.82
N PHE A 49 2.56 8.73 -15.41
CA PHE A 49 2.45 9.70 -16.51
C PHE A 49 2.10 9.05 -17.86
N LYS A 50 2.02 7.71 -17.93
CA LYS A 50 1.76 6.93 -19.15
C LYS A 50 2.86 7.04 -20.21
N ASN A 51 4.07 7.41 -19.81
CA ASN A 51 5.24 7.43 -20.68
C ASN A 51 5.75 6.00 -20.97
N ILE A 52 5.50 5.08 -20.03
CA ILE A 52 5.78 3.65 -20.18
C ILE A 52 4.55 2.82 -19.83
N ASP A 53 4.46 1.60 -20.37
CA ASP A 53 3.42 0.62 -20.03
C ASP A 53 3.82 -0.26 -18.82
N ILE A 54 2.92 -1.15 -18.41
CA ILE A 54 3.12 -2.01 -17.24
C ILE A 54 4.22 -3.07 -17.45
N ASP A 55 4.38 -3.54 -18.70
CA ASP A 55 5.38 -4.54 -19.04
C ASP A 55 6.78 -3.93 -19.02
N THR A 56 6.90 -2.69 -19.50
CA THR A 56 8.11 -1.87 -19.42
C THR A 56 8.45 -1.57 -17.96
N LEU A 57 7.49 -1.11 -17.14
CA LEU A 57 7.72 -0.90 -15.70
C LEU A 57 8.26 -2.17 -15.03
N ARG A 58 7.64 -3.33 -15.28
CA ARG A 58 8.12 -4.61 -14.73
C ARG A 58 9.55 -4.91 -15.18
N LYS A 59 9.84 -4.76 -16.47
CA LYS A 59 11.15 -5.07 -17.04
C LYS A 59 12.23 -4.18 -16.45
N ASP A 60 11.97 -2.89 -16.33
CA ASP A 60 12.93 -1.90 -15.82
C ASP A 60 13.19 -2.05 -14.33
N LEU A 61 12.20 -2.54 -13.56
CA LEU A 61 12.40 -2.90 -12.15
C LEU A 61 13.32 -4.13 -11.99
N ASP A 62 13.18 -5.15 -12.85
CA ASP A 62 13.99 -6.38 -12.82
C ASP A 62 15.40 -6.20 -13.42
N LEU A 63 15.58 -5.22 -14.31
CA LEU A 63 16.83 -4.98 -14.99
C LEU A 63 17.95 -4.59 -13.99
N ASP A 64 19.15 -5.12 -14.22
CA ASP A 64 20.33 -4.83 -13.39
C ASP A 64 20.62 -3.33 -13.32
N TYR A 65 21.11 -2.89 -12.16
CA TYR A 65 21.45 -1.49 -11.91
C TYR A 65 22.53 -0.95 -12.87
N GLU A 66 23.53 -1.77 -13.20
CA GLU A 66 24.60 -1.41 -14.17
C GLU A 66 24.07 -1.19 -15.59
N LYS A 67 22.88 -1.72 -15.90
CA LYS A 67 22.19 -1.55 -17.19
C LYS A 67 21.11 -0.49 -17.12
N GLY A 68 21.08 0.27 -16.04
CA GLY A 68 20.14 1.36 -15.79
C GLY A 68 18.86 0.98 -15.07
N GLY A 69 18.63 -0.29 -14.73
CA GLY A 69 17.41 -0.74 -14.06
C GLY A 69 17.40 -0.59 -12.53
N ALA A 70 16.32 -1.02 -11.87
CA ALA A 70 16.22 -0.93 -10.40
C ALA A 70 16.89 -2.10 -9.65
N GLY A 71 17.32 -3.14 -10.36
CA GLY A 71 18.02 -4.31 -9.79
C GLY A 71 17.18 -5.11 -8.80
N TRP A 72 15.85 -5.12 -8.94
CA TRP A 72 14.99 -5.94 -8.11
C TRP A 72 15.01 -7.38 -8.62
N ASN A 73 14.73 -8.35 -7.74
CA ASN A 73 14.51 -9.69 -8.24
C ASN A 73 13.20 -9.77 -9.08
N LYS A 74 13.21 -10.60 -10.12
CA LYS A 74 12.08 -10.82 -11.02
C LYS A 74 10.75 -11.04 -10.34
N ARG A 75 10.73 -11.85 -9.27
CA ARG A 75 9.50 -12.18 -8.54
C ARG A 75 8.90 -10.94 -7.86
N ARG A 76 9.74 -10.08 -7.27
CA ARG A 76 9.32 -8.82 -6.66
C ARG A 76 8.83 -7.85 -7.73
N ALA A 77 9.59 -7.67 -8.81
CA ALA A 77 9.18 -6.80 -9.92
C ALA A 77 7.81 -7.20 -10.47
N GLU A 78 7.60 -8.49 -10.73
CA GLU A 78 6.31 -9.03 -11.17
C GLU A 78 5.20 -8.76 -10.15
N SER A 79 5.40 -9.13 -8.88
CA SER A 79 4.39 -8.97 -7.83
C SER A 79 4.01 -7.50 -7.61
N PHE A 80 5.00 -6.61 -7.69
CA PHE A 80 4.82 -5.17 -7.56
C PHE A 80 4.05 -4.59 -8.74
N SER A 81 4.47 -4.87 -9.97
CA SER A 81 3.79 -4.37 -11.17
C SER A 81 2.34 -4.88 -11.24
N GLN A 82 2.10 -6.16 -10.95
CA GLN A 82 0.73 -6.68 -10.86
C GLN A 82 -0.11 -5.96 -9.80
N ARG A 83 0.49 -5.62 -8.66
CA ARG A 83 -0.19 -4.88 -7.60
C ARG A 83 -0.55 -3.46 -8.04
N ILE A 84 0.39 -2.75 -8.64
CA ILE A 84 0.19 -1.41 -9.21
C ILE A 84 -0.91 -1.45 -10.28
N GLN A 85 -0.88 -2.42 -11.19
CA GLN A 85 -1.89 -2.56 -12.24
C GLN A 85 -3.30 -2.70 -11.66
N LYS A 86 -3.48 -3.52 -10.61
CA LYS A 86 -4.77 -3.68 -9.93
C LYS A 86 -5.24 -2.39 -9.26
N ILE A 87 -4.34 -1.66 -8.59
CA ILE A 87 -4.64 -0.34 -8.00
C ILE A 87 -5.11 0.63 -9.08
N MET A 88 -4.38 0.72 -10.20
CA MET A 88 -4.72 1.60 -11.31
C MET A 88 -6.05 1.25 -11.96
N TYR A 89 -6.33 -0.04 -12.12
CA TYR A 89 -7.61 -0.52 -12.65
C TYR A 89 -8.78 -0.07 -11.77
N VAL A 90 -8.70 -0.29 -10.46
CA VAL A 90 -9.76 0.13 -9.51
C VAL A 90 -9.89 1.65 -9.47
N SER A 91 -8.77 2.38 -9.43
CA SER A 91 -8.75 3.85 -9.47
C SER A 91 -9.41 4.40 -10.74
N THR A 92 -9.14 3.79 -11.90
CA THR A 92 -9.78 4.15 -13.18
C THR A 92 -11.28 3.85 -13.14
N SER A 93 -11.70 2.74 -12.54
CA SER A 93 -13.11 2.40 -12.36
C SER A 93 -13.84 3.46 -11.54
N ILE A 94 -13.22 3.95 -10.46
CA ILE A 94 -13.76 5.03 -9.61
C ILE A 94 -13.95 6.33 -10.40
N LEU A 95 -13.03 6.65 -11.31
CA LEU A 95 -13.10 7.87 -12.13
C LEU A 95 -14.13 7.80 -13.26
N LYS A 96 -14.18 6.67 -13.97
CA LYS A 96 -14.85 6.57 -15.28
C LYS A 96 -16.16 5.77 -15.27
N SER A 97 -16.43 4.99 -14.22
CA SER A 97 -17.63 4.13 -14.16
C SER A 97 -18.71 4.69 -13.25
N SER A 98 -19.88 4.06 -13.26
CA SER A 98 -20.92 4.33 -12.25
C SER A 98 -20.41 3.99 -10.84
N THR A 99 -20.91 4.71 -9.83
CA THR A 99 -20.54 4.49 -8.43
C THR A 99 -20.76 3.03 -8.00
N THR A 100 -21.82 2.39 -8.49
CA THR A 100 -22.11 0.97 -8.21
C THR A 100 -21.00 0.07 -8.72
N LYS A 101 -20.61 0.21 -10.00
CA LYS A 101 -19.52 -0.59 -10.60
C LYS A 101 -18.19 -0.32 -9.90
N ALA A 102 -17.88 0.95 -9.61
CA ALA A 102 -16.67 1.31 -8.88
C ALA A 102 -16.62 0.67 -7.48
N THR A 103 -17.75 0.64 -6.77
CA THR A 103 -17.88 0.00 -5.46
C THR A 103 -17.66 -1.51 -5.55
N GLU A 104 -18.24 -2.16 -6.56
CA GLU A 104 -18.06 -3.60 -6.80
C GLU A 104 -16.61 -3.96 -7.09
N GLU A 105 -15.93 -3.20 -7.95
CA GLU A 105 -14.52 -3.41 -8.27
C GLU A 105 -13.60 -3.20 -7.06
N LEU A 106 -13.81 -2.12 -6.31
CA LEU A 106 -13.04 -1.85 -5.10
C LEU A 106 -13.28 -2.93 -4.03
N SER A 107 -14.54 -3.33 -3.84
CA SER A 107 -14.91 -4.39 -2.89
C SER A 107 -14.23 -5.71 -3.24
N ARG A 108 -14.29 -6.14 -4.51
CA ARG A 108 -13.63 -7.36 -4.98
C ARG A 108 -12.12 -7.32 -4.74
N TYR A 109 -11.49 -6.22 -5.12
CA TYR A 109 -10.06 -6.00 -4.91
C TYR A 109 -9.65 -6.12 -3.43
N LEU A 110 -10.39 -5.46 -2.52
CA LEU A 110 -10.08 -5.47 -1.09
C LEU A 110 -10.33 -6.85 -0.46
N ILE A 111 -11.41 -7.53 -0.86
CA ILE A 111 -11.71 -8.90 -0.41
C ILE A 111 -10.57 -9.84 -0.81
N ASP A 112 -10.11 -9.78 -2.05
CA ASP A 112 -9.05 -10.65 -2.56
C ASP A 112 -7.68 -10.36 -1.93
N LEU A 113 -7.39 -9.08 -1.69
CA LEU A 113 -6.16 -8.61 -1.06
C LEU A 113 -6.07 -9.06 0.40
N PHE A 114 -7.10 -8.77 1.19
CA PHE A 114 -7.11 -9.04 2.62
C PHE A 114 -7.67 -10.42 2.97
N LYS A 115 -7.99 -11.23 1.96
CA LYS A 115 -8.57 -12.59 2.08
C LYS A 115 -9.81 -12.60 2.98
N LEU A 116 -10.67 -11.60 2.81
CA LEU A 116 -11.85 -11.40 3.65
C LEU A 116 -12.90 -12.47 3.35
N LYS A 117 -13.50 -13.02 4.40
CA LYS A 117 -14.63 -13.96 4.29
C LYS A 117 -15.89 -13.25 4.77
N LEU A 118 -16.71 -12.78 3.83
CA LEU A 118 -17.91 -11.99 4.13
C LEU A 118 -19.16 -12.76 3.71
N ASP A 119 -20.11 -12.90 4.64
CA ASP A 119 -21.48 -13.29 4.29
C ASP A 119 -22.17 -12.19 3.47
N ALA A 120 -23.28 -12.51 2.81
CA ALA A 120 -23.98 -11.58 1.92
C ALA A 120 -24.42 -10.28 2.62
N LYS A 121 -24.83 -10.34 3.89
CA LYS A 121 -25.27 -9.16 4.67
C LYS A 121 -24.08 -8.28 5.03
N THR A 122 -22.98 -8.90 5.47
CA THR A 122 -21.72 -8.22 5.79
C THR A 122 -21.10 -7.58 4.56
N LYS A 123 -21.12 -8.29 3.42
CA LYS A 123 -20.66 -7.75 2.14
C LYS A 123 -21.46 -6.50 1.72
N LYS A 124 -22.79 -6.53 1.81
CA LYS A 124 -23.63 -5.35 1.49
C LYS A 124 -23.29 -4.13 2.33
N ARG A 125 -23.01 -4.33 3.63
CA ARG A 125 -22.56 -3.24 4.52
C ARG A 125 -21.18 -2.72 4.15
N PHE A 126 -20.25 -3.63 3.88
CA PHE A 126 -18.92 -3.29 3.40
C PHE A 126 -18.99 -2.43 2.14
N ASP A 127 -19.76 -2.87 1.14
CA ASP A 127 -19.99 -2.14 -0.10
C ASP A 127 -20.62 -0.75 0.15
N SER A 128 -21.54 -0.65 1.13
CA SER A 128 -22.17 0.63 1.48
C SER A 128 -21.17 1.66 2.03
N PHE A 129 -20.26 1.25 2.92
CA PHE A 129 -19.21 2.14 3.43
C PHE A 129 -18.22 2.55 2.35
N LEU A 130 -17.81 1.61 1.48
CA LEU A 130 -16.96 1.92 0.34
C LEU A 130 -17.64 2.92 -0.61
N LYS A 131 -18.92 2.71 -0.90
CA LYS A 131 -19.71 3.63 -1.72
C LYS A 131 -19.74 5.03 -1.12
N LEU A 132 -20.02 5.16 0.18
CA LEU A 132 -20.01 6.44 0.88
C LEU A 132 -18.66 7.13 0.79
N ARG A 133 -17.56 6.38 0.92
CA ARG A 133 -16.21 6.93 0.78
C ARG A 133 -15.91 7.39 -0.65
N ILE A 134 -16.28 6.60 -1.66
CA ILE A 134 -16.07 6.92 -3.09
C ILE A 134 -16.76 8.25 -3.46
N ILE A 135 -17.97 8.47 -2.96
CA ILE A 135 -18.73 9.71 -3.19
C ILE A 135 -18.39 10.83 -2.20
N SER A 136 -17.32 10.66 -1.41
CA SER A 136 -16.83 11.62 -0.41
C SER A 136 -17.88 12.05 0.63
N LYS A 137 -18.83 11.17 0.97
CA LYS A 137 -19.79 11.38 2.06
C LYS A 137 -19.21 11.09 3.44
N ILE A 138 -18.14 10.29 3.48
CA ILE A 138 -17.37 10.01 4.68
C ILE A 138 -15.88 10.13 4.37
N ASP A 139 -15.08 10.44 5.38
CA ASP A 139 -13.63 10.45 5.30
C ASP A 139 -12.99 9.10 5.64
N ARG A 140 -11.64 9.05 5.69
CA ARG A 140 -10.87 7.85 6.06
C ARG A 140 -11.17 7.37 7.48
N ALA A 141 -11.26 8.28 8.45
CA ALA A 141 -11.44 7.94 9.86
C ALA A 141 -12.85 7.40 10.10
N GLU A 142 -13.85 7.99 9.47
CA GLU A 142 -15.23 7.54 9.47
C GLU A 142 -15.39 6.18 8.76
N LEU A 143 -14.71 5.98 7.62
CA LEU A 143 -14.65 4.66 6.97
C LEU A 143 -14.07 3.62 7.93
N GLN A 144 -12.91 3.88 8.53
CA GLN A 144 -12.28 2.96 9.48
C GLN A 144 -13.22 2.64 10.65
N LYS A 145 -13.86 3.66 11.24
CA LYS A 145 -14.81 3.49 12.34
C LYS A 145 -16.01 2.63 11.93
N GLY A 146 -16.56 2.84 10.73
CA GLY A 146 -17.67 2.04 10.19
C GLY A 146 -17.30 0.58 9.94
N LEU A 147 -16.07 0.34 9.48
CA LEU A 147 -15.53 -1.01 9.27
C LEU A 147 -15.29 -1.76 10.60
N ASP A 148 -14.74 -1.08 11.60
CA ASP A 148 -14.44 -1.63 12.94
C ASP A 148 -15.70 -1.83 13.81
N ALA A 149 -16.71 -0.98 13.63
CA ALA A 149 -17.92 -1.00 14.45
C ALA A 149 -18.64 -2.36 14.41
N PRO A 150 -19.19 -2.83 15.55
CA PRO A 150 -19.93 -4.09 15.60
C PRO A 150 -21.13 -4.14 14.65
N LYS A 151 -21.44 -5.35 14.17
CA LYS A 151 -22.59 -5.60 13.28
C LYS A 151 -23.93 -5.15 13.88
N ILE A 152 -24.09 -5.19 15.20
CA ILE A 152 -25.34 -4.79 15.87
C ILE A 152 -25.54 -3.27 15.83
N LEU A 153 -24.46 -2.49 15.76
CA LEU A 153 -24.45 -1.03 15.67
C LEU A 153 -24.40 -0.52 14.23
N GLY A 154 -24.67 -1.40 13.25
CA GLY A 154 -24.67 -1.06 11.82
C GLY A 154 -23.28 -1.10 11.15
N GLY A 155 -22.21 -1.43 11.87
CA GLY A 155 -20.89 -1.59 11.29
C GLY A 155 -20.67 -2.93 10.57
N VAL A 156 -19.45 -3.12 10.06
CA VAL A 156 -19.03 -4.35 9.36
C VAL A 156 -18.52 -5.40 10.35
N GLY A 157 -17.89 -4.98 11.45
CA GLY A 157 -17.39 -5.84 12.52
C GLY A 157 -16.01 -6.45 12.25
N PHE A 158 -15.15 -5.74 11.53
CA PHE A 158 -13.75 -6.12 11.40
C PHE A 158 -12.96 -5.80 12.67
N TYR A 159 -11.86 -6.50 12.89
CA TYR A 159 -10.88 -6.06 13.89
C TYR A 159 -10.27 -4.71 13.49
N LYS A 160 -10.02 -3.85 14.47
CA LYS A 160 -9.41 -2.53 14.30
C LYS A 160 -8.20 -2.49 13.35
N SER A 161 -7.30 -3.47 13.46
CA SER A 161 -6.11 -3.56 12.60
C SER A 161 -6.45 -3.85 11.13
N THR A 162 -7.48 -4.66 10.88
CA THR A 162 -7.98 -4.94 9.53
C THR A 162 -8.70 -3.73 8.96
N ALA A 163 -9.57 -3.09 9.75
CA ALA A 163 -10.27 -1.86 9.36
C ALA A 163 -9.29 -0.74 9.01
N GLU A 164 -8.22 -0.58 9.78
CA GLU A 164 -7.16 0.39 9.52
C GLU A 164 -6.37 0.08 8.23
N LYS A 165 -5.99 -1.18 8.00
CA LYS A 165 -5.29 -1.57 6.77
C LYS A 165 -6.15 -1.34 5.53
N ILE A 166 -7.43 -1.68 5.61
CA ILE A 166 -8.39 -1.44 4.52
C ILE A 166 -8.56 0.06 4.27
N SER A 167 -8.77 0.87 5.31
CA SER A 167 -8.96 2.31 5.15
C SER A 167 -7.73 2.98 4.52
N ARG A 168 -6.52 2.59 4.93
CA ARG A 168 -5.26 3.05 4.32
C ARG A 168 -5.17 2.68 2.84
N GLU A 169 -5.49 1.44 2.49
CA GLU A 169 -5.46 0.97 1.11
C GLU A 169 -6.45 1.74 0.23
N VAL A 170 -7.67 1.99 0.74
CA VAL A 170 -8.67 2.81 0.05
C VAL A 170 -8.14 4.20 -0.21
N GLU A 171 -7.47 4.84 0.76
CA GLU A 171 -6.90 6.18 0.52
C GLU A 171 -5.81 6.19 -0.56
N ILE A 172 -4.94 5.19 -0.61
CA ILE A 172 -3.94 5.07 -1.68
C ILE A 172 -4.63 5.06 -3.06
N ILE A 173 -5.69 4.26 -3.21
CA ILE A 173 -6.47 4.19 -4.46
C ILE A 173 -7.18 5.53 -4.74
N MET A 174 -7.72 6.18 -3.72
CA MET A 174 -8.39 7.47 -3.88
C MET A 174 -7.41 8.59 -4.29
N LEU A 175 -6.16 8.55 -3.80
CA LEU A 175 -5.10 9.47 -4.19
C LEU A 175 -4.68 9.27 -5.65
N THR A 176 -4.53 8.02 -6.10
CA THR A 176 -4.14 7.72 -7.49
C THR A 176 -5.16 8.21 -8.52
N LYS A 177 -6.41 8.47 -8.11
CA LYS A 177 -7.41 9.08 -8.99
C LYS A 177 -6.98 10.48 -9.47
N TYR A 178 -6.28 11.24 -8.64
CA TYR A 178 -5.89 12.62 -8.97
C TYR A 178 -4.62 12.69 -9.81
N SER A 179 -3.87 11.58 -9.90
CA SER A 179 -2.63 11.47 -10.67
C SER A 179 -2.86 11.23 -12.18
N MET A 180 -4.11 11.07 -12.62
CA MET A 180 -4.45 10.71 -14.01
C MET A 180 -4.89 11.91 -14.88
N TYR A 181 -4.65 13.14 -14.43
CA TYR A 181 -4.90 14.37 -15.18
C TYR A 181 -3.64 14.87 -15.87
#